data_AF-A0AA50TJU5-F1
#
_entry.id   AF-A0AA50TJU5-F1
#
_cell.length_a   1.000
_cell.length_b   1.000
_cell.length_c   1.000
_cell.angle_alpha   90.00
_cell.angle_beta   90.00
_cell.angle_gamma   90.00
#
_symmetry.space_group_name_H-M   'P 1'
#
loop_
_entity.id
_entity.type
_entity.pdbx_description
1 polymer ?
#
loop_
_entity_poly.entity_id
_entity_poly.type
_entity_poly.pdbx_seq_one_letter_code
_entity_poly.pdbx_strand_id
1 'polypeptide(L)' 'VDWLTESMHNRDFTVSAMHGDMDQREREVIMRQFRTGSSRVLITTDLLARGIDVQQVSCVINYDLPTNRENYIHR' A
#
# COMPACT_ATOMS: atom_id res chain seq x y z
N VAL A 1 -0.17 9.24 3.91
CA VAL A 1 -0.53 7.81 4.07
C VAL A 1 -1.31 7.59 5.37
N ASP A 2 -0.83 8.14 6.49
CA ASP A 2 -1.37 7.85 7.83
C ASP A 2 -2.83 8.27 8.02
N TRP A 3 -3.19 9.49 7.61
CA TRP A 3 -4.58 9.97 7.71
C TRP A 3 -5.58 9.06 7.00
N LEU A 4 -5.25 8.58 5.78
CA LEU A 4 -6.15 7.69 5.03
C LEU A 4 -6.25 6.33 5.71
N THR A 5 -5.14 5.85 6.27
CA THR A 5 -5.07 4.58 7.01
C THR A 5 -5.95 4.63 8.25
N GLU A 6 -5.84 5.69 9.05
CA GLU A 6 -6.67 5.92 10.23
C GLU A 6 -8.16 6.07 9.86
N SER A 7 -8.45 6.86 8.81
CA SER A 7 -9.83 7.02 8.33
C SER A 7 -10.45 5.72 7.85
N MET A 8 -9.68 4.81 7.24
CA MET A 8 -10.19 3.50 6.81
C MET A 8 -10.31 2.52 7.97
N HIS A 9 -9.40 2.54 8.93
CA HIS A 9 -9.54 1.76 10.16
C HIS A 9 -10.78 2.15 10.96
N ASN A 10 -11.08 3.45 11.07
CA ASN A 10 -12.29 3.97 11.71
C ASN A 10 -13.59 3.54 10.99
N ARG A 11 -13.47 2.98 9.78
CA ARG A 11 -14.59 2.43 8.99
C ARG A 11 -14.53 0.89 8.93
N ASP A 12 -13.81 0.27 9.87
CA ASP A 12 -13.67 -1.18 10.05
C ASP A 12 -12.99 -1.91 8.89
N PHE A 13 -12.16 -1.22 8.09
CA PHE A 13 -11.32 -1.88 7.09
C PHE A 13 -10.02 -2.40 7.69
N THR A 14 -9.59 -3.59 7.26
CA THR A 14 -8.26 -4.13 7.56
C THR A 14 -7.24 -3.56 6.58
N VAL A 15 -6.54 -2.52 7.02
CA VAL A 15 -5.59 -1.76 6.21
C VAL A 15 -4.18 -1.92 6.75
N SER A 16 -3.21 -1.99 5.84
CA SER A 16 -1.79 -1.78 6.16
C SER A 16 -1.27 -0.58 5.37
N ALA A 17 -0.34 0.15 5.96
CA ALA A 17 0.31 1.28 5.36
C ALA A 17 1.81 1.03 5.23
N MET A 18 2.42 1.47 4.12
CA MET A 18 3.86 1.36 3.91
C MET A 18 4.39 2.65 3.26
N HIS A 19 5.31 3.34 3.94
CA HIS A 19 5.94 4.58 3.43
C HIS A 19 7.47 4.59 3.65
N GLY A 20 8.14 5.58 3.04
CA GLY A 20 9.60 5.64 2.90
C GLY A 20 10.39 5.81 4.20
N ASP A 21 9.73 6.25 5.27
CA ASP A 21 10.37 6.49 6.58
C ASP A 21 10.36 5.25 7.48
N MET A 22 9.65 4.18 7.07
CA MET A 22 9.60 2.93 7.83
C MET A 22 10.87 2.12 7.65
N ASP A 23 11.29 1.42 8.70
CA ASP A 23 12.43 0.51 8.64
C ASP A 23 12.13 -0.71 7.78
N GLN A 24 13.17 -1.29 7.18
CA GLN A 24 13.05 -2.46 6.31
C GLN A 24 12.32 -3.63 7.00
N ARG A 25 12.56 -3.83 8.30
CA ARG A 25 11.89 -4.89 9.09
C ARG A 25 10.38 -4.66 9.20
N GLU A 26 9.96 -3.42 9.38
CA GLU A 26 8.53 -3.08 9.48
C GLU A 26 7.83 -3.31 8.14
N ARG A 27 8.47 -2.91 7.04
CA ARG A 27 7.99 -3.15 5.67
C ARG A 27 7.79 -4.63 5.40
N GLU A 28 8.73 -5.48 5.83
CA GLU A 28 8.63 -6.94 5.67
C GLU A 28 7.45 -7.54 6.44
N VAL A 29 7.18 -7.05 7.66
CA VAL A 29 6.03 -7.48 8.46
C VAL A 29 4.72 -7.08 7.78
N ILE A 30 4.61 -5.83 7.32
CA ILE A 30 3.43 -5.32 6.59
C ILE A 30 3.20 -6.10 5.31
N MET A 31 4.25 -6.31 4.51
CA MET A 31 4.16 -7.09 3.27
C MET A 31 3.83 -8.56 3.52
N ARG A 32 4.21 -9.12 4.67
CA ARG A 32 3.78 -10.46 5.07
C ARG A 32 2.29 -10.46 5.39
N GLN A 33 1.82 -9.52 6.23
CA GLN A 33 0.40 -9.40 6.60
C GLN A 33 -0.50 -9.22 5.38
N PHE A 34 -0.07 -8.41 4.41
CA PHE A 34 -0.81 -8.21 3.18
C PHE A 34 -0.84 -9.48 2.32
N ARG A 35 0.30 -10.17 2.16
CA ARG A 35 0.39 -11.43 1.40
C ARG A 35 -0.38 -12.60 2.03
N THR A 36 -0.50 -12.62 3.36
CA THR A 36 -1.29 -13.63 4.07
C THR A 36 -2.79 -13.29 4.11
N GLY A 37 -3.19 -12.12 3.61
CA GLY A 37 -4.58 -11.64 3.64
C GLY A 37 -5.04 -11.14 5.01
N SER A 38 -4.12 -10.94 5.96
CA SER A 38 -4.43 -10.36 7.28
C SER A 38 -4.88 -8.90 7.15
N SER A 39 -4.29 -8.16 6.20
CA SER A 39 -4.82 -6.90 5.69
C SER A 39 -5.33 -7.10 4.28
N ARG A 40 -6.49 -6.49 3.98
CA ARG A 40 -7.11 -6.57 2.65
C ARG A 40 -6.76 -5.38 1.76
N VAL A 41 -6.29 -4.29 2.36
CA VAL A 41 -5.92 -3.06 1.68
C VAL A 41 -4.49 -2.69 2.07
N LEU A 42 -3.67 -2.37 1.07
CA LEU A 42 -2.34 -1.80 1.26
C LEU A 42 -2.34 -0.37 0.72
N ILE A 43 -2.01 0.59 1.57
CA ILE A 43 -1.81 2.00 1.19
C ILE A 43 -0.30 2.25 1.14
N THR A 44 0.20 2.76 0.03
CA THR A 44 1.63 3.04 -0.12
C THR A 44 1.90 4.25 -1.01
N THR A 45 3.17 4.66 -1.11
CA THR A 45 3.65 5.76 -1.95
C THR A 45 4.26 5.25 -3.24
N ASP A 46 4.43 6.11 -4.25
CA ASP A 46 4.98 5.77 -5.57
C ASP A 46 6.30 5.02 -5.51
N LEU A 47 7.16 5.44 -4.59
CA LEU A 47 8.48 4.85 -4.43
C LEU A 47 8.40 3.37 -4.03
N LEU A 48 7.41 3.02 -3.22
CA LEU A 48 7.28 1.71 -2.61
C LEU A 48 6.25 0.82 -3.31
N ALA A 49 5.34 1.40 -4.10
CA ALA A 49 4.45 0.66 -4.99
C ALA A 49 5.25 -0.13 -6.05
N ARG A 50 6.39 0.42 -6.49
CA ARG A 50 7.26 -0.22 -7.48
C ARG A 50 7.84 -1.52 -6.94
N GLY A 51 7.57 -2.62 -7.64
CA GLY A 51 8.13 -3.93 -7.30
C GLY A 51 7.37 -4.68 -6.20
N ILE A 52 6.16 -4.25 -5.86
CA ILE A 52 5.24 -5.08 -5.09
C ILE A 52 4.81 -6.25 -5.98
N ASP A 53 5.35 -7.42 -5.71
CA ASP A 53 4.94 -8.67 -6.34
C ASP A 53 3.96 -9.42 -5.40
N VAL A 54 2.67 -9.18 -5.62
CA VAL A 54 1.58 -9.86 -4.90
C VAL A 54 0.52 -10.29 -5.90
N GLN A 55 0.55 -11.57 -6.27
CA GLN A 55 -0.36 -12.16 -7.27
C GLN A 55 -1.85 -12.03 -6.93
N GLN A 56 -2.18 -11.82 -5.65
CA GLN A 56 -3.56 -11.75 -5.16
C GLN A 56 -4.18 -10.35 -5.24
N VAL A 57 -3.48 -9.36 -5.81
CA VAL A 57 -4.03 -8.01 -5.98
C VAL A 57 -5.04 -8.01 -7.13
N SER A 58 -6.30 -7.72 -6.81
CA SER A 58 -7.39 -7.64 -7.80
C SER A 58 -7.63 -6.23 -8.35
N CYS A 59 -7.17 -5.20 -7.64
CA CYS A 59 -7.45 -3.81 -7.97
C CYS A 59 -6.34 -2.90 -7.44
N VAL A 60 -5.94 -1.93 -8.26
CA VAL A 60 -5.07 -0.82 -7.88
C VAL A 60 -5.88 0.47 -7.97
N ILE A 61 -5.87 1.28 -6.90
CA ILE A 61 -6.57 2.56 -6.82
C ILE A 61 -5.54 3.68 -6.70
N ASN A 62 -5.53 4.58 -7.68
CA ASN A 62 -4.75 5.81 -7.63
C ASN A 62 -5.52 6.86 -6.81
N TYR A 63 -5.25 6.93 -5.51
CA TYR A 63 -5.87 7.94 -4.62
C TYR A 63 -5.46 9.35 -5.03
N ASP A 64 -4.15 9.59 -5.14
CA ASP A 64 -3.59 10.80 -5.74
C ASP A 64 -3.17 10.51 -7.18
N LEU A 65 -3.58 11.36 -8.12
CA LEU A 65 -3.19 11.19 -9.52
C LEU A 65 -1.67 11.34 -9.68
N PRO A 66 -1.00 10.40 -10.37
CA PRO A 66 0.44 10.49 -10.60
C PRO A 66 0.76 11.71 -11.46
N THR A 67 1.85 12.39 -11.13
CA THR A 67 2.28 13.62 -11.82
C THR A 67 2.86 13.37 -13.21
N ASN A 68 3.22 12.12 -13.51
CA ASN A 68 3.75 11.71 -14.80
C ASN A 68 3.21 10.32 -15.23
N ARG A 69 3.30 10.07 -16.54
CA ARG A 69 2.82 8.82 -17.17
C ARG A 69 3.56 7.58 -16.67
N GLU A 70 4.84 7.71 -16.38
CA GLU A 70 5.68 6.58 -15.95
C GLU A 70 5.24 6.04 -14.60
N ASN A 71 4.98 6.91 -13.62
CA ASN A 71 4.43 6.54 -12.33
C ASN A 71 3.05 5.88 -12.47
N TYR A 72 2.21 6.35 -13.41
CA TYR A 72 0.91 5.71 -13.66
C TYR A 72 1.05 4.27 -14.16
N ILE A 73 2.00 4.00 -15.06
CA ILE A 73 2.23 2.66 -15.63
C ILE A 73 2.85 1.71 -14.60
N HIS A 74 3.66 2.24 -13.67
CA HIS A 74 4.33 1.43 -12.66
C HIS A 74 3.49 1.09 -11.42
N ARG A 75 2.44 1.87 -11.14
CA ARG A 75 1.50 1.60 -10.04
C ARG A 75 0.51 0.52 -10.46
#